data_AF-A0A2N5KT95-F1
#
_entry.id   AF-A0A2N5KT95-F1
#
_cell.length_a   1.000
_cell.length_b   1.000
_cell.length_c   1.000
_cell.angle_alpha   90.00
_cell.angle_beta   90.00
_cell.angle_gamma   90.00
#
_symmetry.space_group_name_H-M   'P 1'
#
loop_
_entity.id
_entity.type
_entity.pdbx_description
1 polymer ?
#
loop_
_entity_poly.entity_id
_entity_poly.type
_entity_poly.pdbx_seq_one_letter_code
_entity_poly.pdbx_strand_id
1 'polypeptide(L)'
;MGGKGSGRRPGNTNGRGRPTTDELPALDVRYLRRIGVISDPSQERVGGGPNRLPWIPLSWTRCNFGGQRPWFSCPGSGCGRRVAILYGPTLPLLCRVCRGLAYASQRRPEA
;
A
#
# COMPACT_ATOMS: atom_id res chain seq x y z
N MET A 1 9.27 -12.65 32.90
CA MET A 1 8.47 -13.87 32.74
C MET A 1 7.17 -13.52 32.01
N GLY A 2 6.76 -14.33 31.05
CA GLY A 2 5.54 -14.16 30.22
C GLY A 2 5.81 -13.38 28.92
N GLY A 3 5.54 -13.88 27.72
CA GLY A 3 4.93 -15.13 27.28
C GLY A 3 4.98 -15.15 25.75
N LYS A 4 5.17 -16.35 25.18
CA LYS A 4 5.31 -16.62 23.75
C LYS A 4 4.05 -16.16 22.99
N GLY A 5 4.20 -15.19 22.09
CA GLY A 5 3.20 -14.88 21.06
C GLY A 5 3.17 -15.98 20.00
N SER A 6 2.09 -16.74 20.01
CA SER A 6 1.80 -17.92 19.19
C SER A 6 1.87 -17.69 17.66
N GLY A 7 2.90 -18.27 17.03
CA GLY A 7 2.82 -19.16 15.86
C GLY A 7 2.32 -18.60 14.51
N ARG A 8 3.24 -18.55 13.52
CA ARG A 8 3.18 -19.38 12.29
C ARG A 8 4.61 -19.80 11.92
N ARG A 9 4.79 -21.09 11.60
CA ARG A 9 6.02 -21.87 11.31
C ARG A 9 7.22 -21.07 10.76
N PRO A 10 8.47 -21.34 11.19
CA PRO A 10 9.65 -20.73 10.60
C PRO A 10 9.89 -21.35 9.21
N GLY A 11 9.35 -20.69 8.19
CA GLY A 11 9.85 -20.86 6.83
C GLY A 11 11.26 -20.29 6.79
N ASN A 12 12.22 -21.14 6.45
CA ASN A 12 13.64 -20.86 6.28
C ASN A 12 13.92 -19.56 5.49
N THR A 13 14.15 -18.44 6.18
CA THR A 13 14.80 -17.25 5.61
C THR A 13 15.65 -16.57 6.69
N ASN A 14 16.96 -16.56 6.46
CA ASN A 14 18.02 -15.91 7.24
C ASN A 14 17.58 -14.64 8.02
N GLY A 15 17.30 -14.79 9.32
CA GLY A 15 17.51 -13.78 10.38
C GLY A 15 16.75 -12.44 10.35
N ARG A 16 16.05 -12.05 9.28
CA ARG A 16 15.22 -10.84 9.26
C ARG A 16 13.74 -11.23 9.17
N GLY A 17 12.93 -10.74 10.11
CA GLY A 17 11.48 -10.85 10.04
C GLY A 17 10.93 -10.22 8.75
N ARG A 18 9.65 -10.47 8.45
CA ARG A 18 9.00 -9.81 7.31
C ARG A 18 9.04 -8.28 7.51
N PRO A 19 9.39 -7.51 6.46
CA PRO A 19 9.40 -6.06 6.58
C PRO A 19 8.00 -5.54 6.92
N THR A 20 7.95 -4.46 7.69
CA THR A 20 6.70 -3.82 8.10
C THR A 20 6.26 -2.74 7.11
N THR A 21 5.01 -2.30 7.23
CA THR A 21 4.44 -1.25 6.37
C THR A 21 5.11 0.12 6.51
N ASP A 22 5.80 0.40 7.61
CA ASP A 22 6.51 1.67 7.87
C ASP A 22 7.98 1.65 7.40
N GLU A 23 8.57 0.46 7.23
CA GLU A 23 9.96 0.30 6.77
C GLU A 23 10.14 0.50 5.27
N LEU A 24 9.04 0.56 4.49
CA LEU A 24 9.09 0.69 3.04
C LEU A 24 8.45 1.99 2.56
N PRO A 25 9.00 2.61 1.49
CA PRO A 25 8.33 3.72 0.82
C PRO A 25 6.92 3.33 0.39
N ALA A 26 5.99 4.27 0.58
CA ALA A 26 4.57 4.05 0.40
C ALA A 26 3.98 5.17 -0.47
N LEU A 27 3.22 4.79 -1.49
CA LEU A 27 2.40 5.69 -2.28
C LEU A 27 0.97 5.63 -1.76
N ASP A 28 0.48 6.73 -1.20
CA ASP A 28 -0.90 6.85 -0.70
C ASP A 28 -1.76 7.65 -1.68
N VAL A 29 -2.89 7.08 -2.09
CA VAL A 29 -3.87 7.70 -3.00
C VAL A 29 -4.45 9.00 -2.44
N ARG A 30 -4.57 9.10 -1.11
CA ARG A 30 -5.04 10.30 -0.42
C ARG A 30 -4.02 11.41 -0.47
N TYR A 31 -2.73 11.07 -0.39
CA TYR A 31 -1.67 12.05 -0.56
C TYR A 31 -1.67 12.59 -1.99
N LEU A 32 -1.77 11.71 -3.00
CA LEU A 32 -1.89 12.12 -4.41
C LEU A 32 -3.12 13.00 -4.68
N ARG A 33 -4.27 12.67 -4.06
CA ARG A 33 -5.48 13.51 -4.12
C ARG A 33 -5.24 14.89 -3.50
N ARG A 34 -4.54 14.95 -2.36
CA ARG A 34 -4.25 16.20 -1.64
C ARG A 34 -3.35 17.15 -2.45
N ILE A 35 -2.36 16.61 -3.16
CA ILE A 35 -1.41 17.41 -3.97
C ILE A 35 -1.92 17.68 -5.39
N GLY A 36 -3.15 17.30 -5.73
CA GLY A 36 -3.76 17.58 -7.04
C GLY A 36 -3.34 16.64 -8.18
N VAL A 37 -2.56 15.60 -7.91
CA VAL A 37 -2.19 14.58 -8.93
C VAL A 37 -3.39 13.71 -9.33
N ILE A 38 -4.34 13.51 -8.40
CA ILE A 38 -5.62 12.85 -8.68
C ILE A 38 -6.72 13.87 -8.43
N SER A 39 -7.28 14.47 -9.48
CA SER A 39 -8.20 15.61 -9.31
C SER A 39 -9.65 15.30 -9.67
N ASP A 40 -9.89 14.42 -10.63
CA ASP A 40 -11.24 14.12 -11.11
C ASP A 40 -11.53 12.61 -11.20
N PRO A 41 -12.78 12.17 -10.95
CA PRO A 41 -13.21 10.78 -11.10
C PRO A 41 -13.11 10.18 -12.50
N SER A 42 -13.04 11.02 -13.54
CA SER A 42 -12.71 10.58 -14.91
C SER A 42 -11.29 10.03 -15.02
N GLN A 43 -10.43 10.29 -14.05
CA GLN A 43 -9.06 9.78 -14.05
C GLN A 43 -9.04 8.29 -13.72
N GLU A 44 -8.85 7.46 -14.75
CA GLU A 44 -8.86 5.99 -14.64
C GLU A 44 -7.52 5.41 -14.19
N ARG A 45 -6.45 6.19 -14.20
CA ARG A 45 -5.09 5.75 -13.86
C ARG A 45 -4.23 6.92 -13.37
N VAL A 46 -3.22 6.62 -12.57
CA VAL A 46 -2.20 7.58 -12.14
C VAL A 46 -0.81 7.02 -12.39
N GLY A 47 0.17 7.89 -12.57
CA GLY A 47 1.49 7.50 -13.06
C GLY A 47 1.76 8.24 -14.37
N GLY A 48 2.76 7.79 -15.11
CA GLY A 48 3.26 8.57 -16.24
C GLY A 48 3.86 9.91 -15.81
N GLY A 49 4.40 10.64 -16.78
CA GLY A 49 5.18 11.86 -16.53
C GLY A 49 6.70 11.64 -16.61
N PRO A 50 7.51 12.68 -16.38
CA PRO A 50 8.96 12.66 -16.63
C PRO A 50 9.70 11.60 -15.79
N ASN A 51 9.13 11.20 -14.65
CA ASN A 51 9.71 10.21 -13.75
C ASN A 51 9.43 8.74 -14.15
N ARG A 52 8.86 8.49 -15.35
CA ARG A 52 8.62 7.14 -15.90
C ARG A 52 7.95 6.16 -14.92
N LEU A 53 7.01 6.66 -14.11
CA LEU A 53 6.21 5.80 -13.24
C LEU A 53 5.26 4.95 -14.12
N PRO A 54 5.16 3.63 -13.91
CA PRO A 54 4.17 2.81 -14.57
C PRO A 54 2.77 3.32 -14.24
N TRP A 55 1.86 3.18 -15.20
CA TRP A 55 0.46 3.50 -15.00
C TRP A 55 -0.15 2.53 -13.99
N ILE A 56 -0.67 3.07 -12.89
CA ILE A 56 -1.40 2.36 -11.85
C ILE A 56 -2.88 2.65 -12.08
N PRO A 57 -3.72 1.63 -12.34
CA PRO A 57 -5.15 1.86 -12.52
C PRO A 57 -5.79 2.37 -11.22
N LEU A 58 -6.71 3.31 -11.38
CA LEU A 58 -7.53 3.86 -10.32
C LEU A 58 -8.93 3.25 -10.36
N SER A 59 -9.57 3.23 -9.21
CA SER A 59 -10.98 2.88 -9.10
C SER A 59 -11.65 3.79 -8.10
N TRP A 60 -12.86 4.22 -8.43
CA TRP A 60 -13.59 5.21 -7.67
C TRP A 60 -14.76 4.56 -6.93
N THR A 61 -15.00 4.99 -5.69
CA THR A 61 -16.17 4.60 -4.92
C THR A 61 -16.93 5.86 -4.57
N ARG A 62 -18.24 5.89 -4.84
CA ARG A 62 -19.10 7.00 -4.40
C ARG A 62 -19.17 7.04 -2.88
N CYS A 63 -19.11 8.23 -2.30
CA CYS A 63 -19.30 8.42 -0.86
C CYS A 63 -20.76 8.79 -0.56
N ASN A 64 -21.32 8.24 0.52
CA ASN A 64 -22.72 8.48 0.91
C ASN A 64 -23.02 9.96 1.24
N PHE A 65 -22.03 10.71 1.69
CA PHE A 65 -22.15 12.13 2.06
C PHE A 65 -21.64 13.08 0.96
N GLY A 66 -21.57 12.61 -0.29
CA GLY A 66 -21.03 13.37 -1.42
C GLY A 66 -19.53 13.16 -1.65
N GLY A 67 -19.10 13.40 -2.88
CA GLY A 67 -17.73 13.17 -3.34
C GLY A 67 -17.43 11.73 -3.76
N GLN A 68 -16.19 11.51 -4.18
CA GLN A 68 -15.72 10.20 -4.66
C GLN A 68 -14.36 9.88 -4.05
N ARG A 69 -14.21 8.63 -3.63
CA ARG A 69 -12.99 8.13 -3.00
C ARG A 69 -12.16 7.36 -4.02
N PRO A 70 -10.95 7.85 -4.36
CA PRO A 70 -10.05 7.12 -5.24
C PRO A 70 -9.37 5.95 -4.50
N TRP A 71 -9.08 4.90 -5.24
CA TRP A 71 -8.35 3.72 -4.81
C TRP A 71 -7.38 3.29 -5.91
N PHE A 72 -6.21 2.77 -5.54
CA PHE A 72 -5.36 2.07 -6.49
C PHE A 72 -5.86 0.65 -6.71
N SER A 73 -5.72 0.16 -7.94
CA SER A 73 -5.77 -1.26 -8.23
C SER A 73 -4.36 -1.83 -8.20
N CYS A 74 -4.12 -2.81 -7.32
CA CYS A 74 -2.81 -3.44 -7.18
C CYS A 74 -2.35 -4.05 -8.52
N PRO A 75 -1.20 -3.64 -9.09
CA PRO A 75 -0.71 -4.14 -10.37
C PRO A 75 -0.02 -5.51 -10.28
N GLY A 76 -0.02 -6.13 -9.09
CA GLY A 76 0.54 -7.47 -8.91
C GLY A 76 -0.19 -8.49 -9.78
N SER A 77 0.58 -9.40 -10.39
CA SER A 77 0.03 -10.46 -11.24
C SER A 77 -1.07 -11.23 -10.51
N GLY A 78 -2.30 -11.17 -11.04
CA GLY A 78 -3.49 -11.81 -10.44
C GLY A 78 -4.04 -11.17 -9.15
N CYS A 79 -3.55 -10.00 -8.73
CA CYS A 79 -4.02 -9.36 -7.49
C CYS A 79 -5.26 -8.49 -7.70
N GLY A 80 -5.17 -7.42 -8.49
CA GLY A 80 -6.28 -6.51 -8.81
C GLY A 80 -6.97 -5.83 -7.62
N ARG A 81 -6.44 -5.98 -6.39
CA ARG A 81 -7.11 -5.49 -5.18
C ARG A 81 -7.14 -3.97 -5.13
N ARG A 82 -8.29 -3.42 -4.72
CA ARG A 82 -8.47 -2.00 -4.42
C ARG A 82 -7.81 -1.67 -3.08
N VAL A 83 -6.77 -0.84 -3.11
CA VAL A 83 -6.00 -0.45 -1.93
C VAL A 83 -5.74 1.05 -1.91
N ALA A 84 -5.66 1.64 -0.72
CA ALA A 84 -5.33 3.05 -0.57
C ALA A 84 -3.81 3.31 -0.68
N ILE A 85 -3.00 2.31 -0.34
CA ILE A 85 -1.55 2.42 -0.25
C ILE A 85 -0.90 1.27 -1.02
N LEU A 86 0.09 1.62 -1.86
CA LEU A 86 1.00 0.67 -2.49
C LEU A 86 2.41 0.88 -1.91
N TYR A 87 3.16 -0.20 -1.75
CA TYR A 87 4.45 -0.20 -1.09
C TYR A 87 5.56 -0.62 -2.04
N GLY A 88 6.72 0.03 -1.91
CA GLY A 88 7.96 -0.47 -2.45
C GLY A 88 9.06 0.56 -2.68
N PRO A 89 10.34 0.12 -2.58
CA PRO A 89 11.48 0.98 -2.89
C PRO A 89 11.66 1.13 -4.41
N THR A 90 11.16 0.18 -5.19
CA THR A 90 11.25 0.14 -6.65
C THR A 90 9.88 -0.20 -7.25
N LEU A 91 9.75 0.17 -8.52
CA LEU A 91 8.59 -0.12 -9.35
C LEU A 91 8.60 -1.60 -9.79
N PRO A 92 7.44 -2.25 -9.89
CA PRO A 92 6.10 -1.74 -9.58
C PRO A 92 5.81 -1.72 -8.06
N LEU A 93 5.08 -0.71 -7.61
CA LEU A 93 4.56 -0.65 -6.24
C LEU A 93 3.41 -1.63 -6.09
N LEU A 94 3.38 -2.39 -5.00
CA LEU A 94 2.44 -3.49 -4.79
C LEU A 94 1.72 -3.36 -3.46
N CYS A 95 0.57 -4.00 -3.31
CA CYS A 95 -0.15 -4.00 -2.03
C CYS A 95 0.62 -4.75 -0.94
N ARG A 96 0.27 -4.50 0.33
CA ARG A 96 0.87 -5.18 1.50
C ARG A 96 0.89 -6.70 1.37
N VAL A 97 -0.15 -7.30 0.77
CA VAL A 97 -0.28 -8.75 0.68
C VAL A 97 0.64 -9.33 -0.40
N CYS A 98 0.71 -8.70 -1.57
CA CYS A 98 1.66 -9.09 -2.61
C CYS A 98 3.11 -8.96 -2.15
N ARG A 99 3.41 -7.96 -1.31
CA ARG A 99 4.74 -7.76 -0.70
C ARG A 99 4.97 -8.59 0.57
N GLY A 100 3.96 -9.30 1.07
CA GLY A 100 4.07 -10.07 2.31
C GLY A 100 4.38 -9.22 3.55
N LEU A 101 4.01 -7.94 3.57
CA LEU A 101 4.34 -7.03 4.68
C LEU A 101 3.53 -7.33 5.93
N ALA A 102 4.20 -7.25 7.08
CA ALA A 102 3.54 -7.18 8.38
C ALA A 102 3.04 -5.75 8.64
N TYR A 103 2.02 -5.59 9.48
CA TYR A 103 1.74 -4.26 10.01
C TYR A 103 2.84 -3.87 11.00
N ALA A 104 3.18 -2.58 11.00
CA ALA A 104 3.92 -1.98 12.10
C ALA A 104 3.17 -2.31 13.41
N SER A 105 3.79 -3.06 14.31
CA SER A 105 3.21 -3.25 15.63
C SER A 105 3.30 -1.94 16.39
N GLN A 106 2.16 -1.35 16.74
CA GLN A 106 2.08 -0.14 17.58
C GLN A 106 2.55 -0.46 19.00
N ARG A 107 3.85 -0.64 19.23
CA ARG A 107 4.40 -0.59 20.59
C ARG A 107 4.72 0.86 20.88
N ARG A 108 3.84 1.51 21.65
CA ARG A 108 4.23 2.71 22.41
C ARG A 108 5.36 2.25 23.34
N PRO A 109 6.57 2.85 23.32
CA PRO A 109 7.42 2.72 24.48
C PRO A 109 6.68 3.40 25.63
N GLU A 110 6.18 2.60 26.56
CA GLU A 110 5.65 3.07 27.83
C GLU A 110 6.85 3.56 28.66
N ALA A 111 6.72 4.76 29.21
CA ALA A 111 7.76 5.50 29.92
C ALA A 111 7.99 4.95 31.33
#